data_AF-A0AB34DHQ0-F1
#
_entry.id   AF-A0AB34DHQ0-F1
#
_cell.length_a   1.000
_cell.length_b   1.000
_cell.length_c   1.000
_cell.angle_alpha   90.00
_cell.angle_beta   90.00
_cell.angle_gamma   90.00
#
_symmetry.space_group_name_H-M   'P 1'
#
loop_
_entity.id
_entity.type
_entity.pdbx_description
1 polymer ?
#
loop_
_entity_poly.entity_id
_entity_poly.type
_entity_poly.pdbx_seq_one_letter_code
_entity_poly.pdbx_strand_id
1 'polypeptide(L)' 'MTTAASDKPYKQREHRRERAAVRSVDLTADEPPASREFGSPWRGEKDGKQWFDPKRHPEDMRK' A
#
# COMPACT_ATOMS: atom_id res chain seq x y z
N MET A 1 6.46 14.99 19.94
CA MET A 1 6.59 13.90 18.94
C MET A 1 5.20 13.34 18.68
N THR A 2 4.69 13.43 17.46
CA THR A 2 3.36 12.92 17.11
C THR A 2 3.43 11.41 16.89
N THR A 3 2.93 10.64 17.86
CA THR A 3 2.82 9.17 17.84
C THR A 3 1.66 8.70 16.92
N ALA A 4 1.48 9.33 15.76
CA ALA A 4 0.55 8.82 14.77
C ALA A 4 1.19 7.58 14.13
N ALA A 5 0.49 6.44 14.10
CA ALA A 5 0.97 5.24 13.41
C ALA A 5 1.34 5.62 11.97
N SER A 6 2.66 5.63 11.70
CA SER A 6 3.29 6.62 10.82
C SER A 6 3.05 6.42 9.32
N ASP A 7 2.35 5.37 8.88
CA ASP A 7 1.91 5.33 7.49
C ASP A 7 0.78 4.33 7.29
N LYS A 8 -0.25 4.76 6.55
CA LYS A 8 -1.32 3.87 6.10
C LYS A 8 -0.68 2.68 5.35
N PRO A 9 -1.12 1.44 5.57
CA PRO A 9 -0.54 0.24 4.91
C PRO A 9 -0.40 0.38 3.39
N TYR A 10 -1.35 1.08 2.77
CA TYR A 10 -1.31 1.45 1.36
C TYR A 10 -0.04 2.22 0.96
N LYS A 11 0.30 3.29 1.69
CA LYS A 11 1.50 4.10 1.42
C LYS A 11 2.76 3.26 1.56
N GLN A 12 2.84 2.42 2.59
CA GLN A 12 3.99 1.52 2.76
C GLN A 12 4.16 0.54 1.59
N ARG A 13 3.04 -0.01 1.08
CA ARG A 13 3.06 -0.90 -0.09
C ARG A 13 3.49 -0.18 -1.35
N GLU A 14 2.97 1.02 -1.61
CA GLU A 14 3.31 1.81 -2.79
C GLU A 14 4.76 2.29 -2.76
N HIS A 15 5.27 2.78 -1.62
CA HIS A 15 6.68 3.10 -1.47
C HIS A 15 7.61 1.89 -1.59
N ARG A 16 7.11 0.68 -1.26
CA ARG A 16 7.87 -0.55 -1.54
C ARG A 16 7.94 -0.84 -3.03
N ARG A 17 6.85 -0.61 -3.77
CA ARG A 17 6.80 -0.77 -5.24
C ARG A 17 7.70 0.24 -5.94
N GLU A 18 7.61 1.51 -5.55
CA GLU A 18 8.49 2.58 -6.03
C GLU A 18 9.96 2.21 -5.87
N ARG A 19 10.37 1.83 -4.65
CA ARG A 19 11.76 1.41 -4.37
C ARG A 19 12.19 0.18 -5.16
N ALA A 20 11.29 -0.76 -5.42
CA ALA A 20 11.59 -1.94 -6.23
C ALA A 20 11.79 -1.57 -7.70
N ALA A 21 10.93 -0.71 -8.25
CA ALA A 21 11.02 -0.25 -9.63
C ALA A 21 12.30 0.54 -9.89
N VAL A 22 12.63 1.50 -9.01
CA VAL A 22 13.89 2.26 -9.11
C VAL A 22 15.12 1.36 -9.00
N ARG A 23 15.06 0.30 -8.18
CA ARG A 23 16.17 -0.66 -8.06
C ARG A 23 16.37 -1.54 -9.29
N SER A 24 15.31 -1.81 -10.05
CA SER A 24 15.39 -2.65 -11.25
C SER A 24 15.75 -1.87 -12.52
N VAL A 25 15.74 -0.54 -12.47
CA VAL A 25 16.09 0.31 -13.61
C VAL A 25 17.61 0.34 -13.78
N ASP A 26 18.07 0.05 -15.00
CA ASP A 26 19.43 0.33 -15.41
C ASP A 26 19.57 1.83 -15.72
N LEU A 27 20.12 2.57 -14.75
CA LEU A 27 20.29 4.02 -14.82
C LEU A 27 21.24 4.48 -15.94
N THR A 28 21.93 3.56 -16.62
CA THR A 28 22.78 3.88 -17.76
C THR A 28 22.02 3.86 -19.09
N ALA A 29 20.86 3.22 -19.14
CA ALA A 29 20.04 3.04 -20.33
C ALA A 29 18.69 3.77 -20.24
N ASP A 30 18.07 3.83 -19.05
CA ASP A 30 16.73 4.35 -18.84
C ASP A 30 16.65 5.33 -17.67
N GLU A 31 15.73 6.29 -17.79
CA GLU A 31 15.37 7.20 -16.68
C GLU A 31 14.43 6.47 -15.70
N PRO A 32 14.69 6.53 -14.37
CA PRO A 32 13.81 5.92 -13.39
C PRO A 32 12.38 6.50 -13.42
N PRO A 33 11.36 5.67 -13.11
CA PRO A 33 9.97 6.11 -13.11
C PRO A 33 9.73 7.20 -12.07
N ALA A 34 8.94 8.21 -12.43
CA ALA A 34 8.66 9.34 -11.56
C ALA A 34 7.83 8.90 -10.34
N SER A 35 8.17 9.42 -9.16
CA SER A 35 7.48 9.07 -7.90
C SER A 35 5.96 9.29 -7.92
N ARG A 36 5.47 10.21 -8.76
CA ARG A 36 4.04 10.50 -8.97
C ARG A 36 3.27 9.39 -9.69
N GLU A 37 3.97 8.43 -10.31
CA GLU A 37 3.35 7.25 -10.92
C GLU A 37 2.93 6.20 -9.87
N PHE A 38 3.52 6.26 -8.67
CA PHE A 38 3.20 5.37 -7.56
C PHE A 38 2.18 6.01 -6.62
N GLY A 39 1.24 5.21 -6.08
CA GLY A 39 0.26 5.70 -5.12
C GLY A 39 -0.87 6.53 -5.72
N SER A 40 -1.74 5.92 -6.52
CA SER A 40 -3.01 6.56 -6.92
C SER A 40 -3.93 6.74 -5.70
N PRO A 41 -4.39 7.96 -5.38
CA PRO A 41 -5.26 8.21 -4.21
C PRO A 41 -6.57 7.40 -4.24
N TRP A 42 -7.05 7.07 -5.44
CA TRP A 42 -8.30 6.36 -5.68
C TRP A 42 -8.17 4.83 -5.64
N ARG A 43 -6.95 4.30 -5.80
CA ARG A 43 -6.68 2.85 -5.69
C ARG A 43 -6.18 2.44 -4.30
N GLY A 44 -6.18 3.39 -3.37
CA GLY A 44 -5.86 3.14 -1.97
C GLY A 44 -6.80 2.10 -1.35
N GLU A 45 -6.27 1.25 -0.48
CA GLU A 45 -7.12 0.49 0.43
C GLU A 45 -7.97 1.46 1.23
N LYS A 46 -9.28 1.22 1.25
CA LYS A 46 -10.24 1.98 2.06
C LYS A 46 -9.81 1.88 3.51
N ASP A 47 -9.69 3.01 4.22
CA ASP A 47 -9.20 3.15 5.61
C ASP A 47 -9.40 1.91 6.49
N GLY A 48 -8.42 0.99 6.50
CA GLY A 48 -8.44 -0.24 7.29
C GLY A 48 -9.66 -1.16 7.08
N LYS A 49 -10.54 -0.88 6.11
CA LYS A 49 -11.75 -1.67 5.85
C LYS A 49 -11.36 -2.89 5.03
N GLN A 50 -11.08 -3.96 5.74
CA GLN A 50 -10.92 -5.29 5.15
C GLN A 50 -12.28 -5.92 4.91
N TRP A 51 -12.37 -6.81 3.92
CA TRP A 51 -13.53 -7.67 3.79
C TRP A 51 -13.62 -8.56 5.03
N PHE A 52 -14.80 -8.59 5.65
CA PHE A 52 -15.04 -9.45 6.80
C PHE A 52 -14.96 -10.91 6.34
N ASP A 53 -14.08 -11.70 6.97
CA ASP A 53 -13.92 -13.13 6.70
C ASP A 53 -14.77 -13.93 7.71
N PRO A 54 -15.93 -14.47 7.29
CA PRO A 54 -16.81 -15.18 8.20
C PRO A 54 -16.23 -16.52 8.66
N LYS A 55 -15.23 -17.06 7.97
CA LYS A 55 -14.56 -18.31 8.39
C LYS A 55 -13.61 -18.08 9.56
N ARG A 56 -13.06 -16.87 9.69
CA ARG A 56 -12.15 -16.48 10.78
C ARG A 56 -12.89 -16.01 12.03
N HIS A 57 -14.11 -15.49 11.86
CA HIS A 57 -14.93 -14.94 12.94
C HIS A 57 -16.38 -15.45 12.87
N PRO A 58 -16.63 -16.76 13.03
CA PRO A 58 -17.97 -17.32 13.01
C PRO A 58 -18.86 -16.82 14.16
N GLU A 59 -18.28 -16.43 15.29
CA GLU A 59 -18.95 -15.91 16.49
C GLU A 59 -19.58 -14.53 16.30
N ASP A 60 -19.03 -13.72 15.39
CA ASP A 60 -19.50 -12.38 15.08
C ASP A 60 -20.63 -12.38 14.03
N MET A 61 -20.95 -13.55 13.46
CA MET A 61 -22.12 -13.72 12.58
C MET A 61 -23.39 -13.85 13.40
N ARG A 62 -24.46 -13.22 12.90
CA ARG A 62 -25.80 -13.35 13.49
C ARG A 62 -26.23 -14.83 13.44
N LYS A 63 -26.66 -15.35 14.60
CA LYS A 63 -27.25 -16.69 14.71
C LYS A 63 -28.59 -16.80 14.00
#